data_AF-A0A2E1UTE4-F1
#
_entry.id   AF-A0A2E1UTE4-F1
#
_cell.length_a   1.000
_cell.length_b   1.000
_cell.length_c   1.000
_cell.angle_alpha   90.00
_cell.angle_beta   90.00
_cell.angle_gamma   90.00
#
_symmetry.space_group_name_H-M   'P 1'
#
loop_
_entity.id
_entity.type
_entity.pdbx_description
1 polymer ?
#
loop_
_entity_poly.entity_id
_entity_poly.type
_entity_poly.pdbx_seq_one_letter_code
_entity_poly.pdbx_strand_id
1 'polypeptide(L)' 'MKSIPDALFIIDVGYEDIAVKEAIKLNIPIIAVVDTNNSFDNIDYFFPGNDDSMRAIDLYCTEVSNAIKKGQEFLKTQ' A
#
# COMPACT_ATOMS: atom_id res chain seq x y z
N MET A 1 -12.57 9.80 -8.49
CA MET A 1 -11.63 10.57 -7.64
C MET A 1 -11.31 11.87 -8.38
N LYS A 2 -11.17 13.02 -7.68
CA LYS A 2 -10.92 14.33 -8.32
C LYS A 2 -9.55 14.93 -7.98
N SER A 3 -8.82 14.33 -7.05
CA SER A 3 -7.50 14.77 -6.57
C SER A 3 -6.51 13.60 -6.58
N ILE A 4 -5.23 13.96 -6.52
CA ILE A 4 -4.13 13.01 -6.29
C ILE A 4 -4.30 12.40 -4.88
N PRO A 5 -4.04 11.10 -4.69
CA PRO A 5 -4.12 10.47 -3.37
C PRO A 5 -2.97 10.92 -2.46
N ASP A 6 -3.22 10.95 -1.15
CA ASP A 6 -2.20 11.29 -0.14
C ASP A 6 -1.23 10.14 0.15
N ALA A 7 -1.59 8.90 -0.21
CA ALA A 7 -0.77 7.70 -0.11
C ALA A 7 -1.30 6.61 -1.05
N LEU A 8 -0.43 5.69 -1.45
CA LEU A 8 -0.79 4.56 -2.30
C LEU A 8 -0.46 3.23 -1.60
N PHE A 9 -1.41 2.30 -1.59
CA PHE A 9 -1.19 0.93 -1.11
C PHE A 9 -1.09 -0.01 -2.31
N ILE A 10 0.03 -0.73 -2.44
CA ILE A 10 0.35 -1.59 -3.59
C ILE A 10 0.56 -3.04 -3.11
N ILE A 11 0.05 -4.00 -3.88
CA ILE A 11 0.33 -5.42 -3.73
C ILE A 11 1.12 -5.85 -4.96
N ASP A 12 2.17 -6.64 -4.76
CA ASP A 12 3.10 -7.07 -5.81
C ASP A 12 3.77 -5.89 -6.53
N VAL A 13 4.81 -5.35 -5.89
CA VAL A 13 5.60 -4.23 -6.42
C VAL A 13 6.46 -4.59 -7.64
N GLY A 14 6.69 -5.89 -7.87
CA GLY A 14 7.41 -6.36 -9.04
C GLY A 14 6.53 -6.31 -10.28
N TYR A 15 5.27 -6.72 -10.14
CA TYR A 15 4.29 -6.65 -11.22
C TYR A 15 3.75 -5.23 -11.46
N GLU A 16 3.53 -4.45 -10.40
CA GLU A 16 2.97 -3.08 -10.47
C GLU A 16 4.05 -1.98 -10.53
N ASP A 17 5.12 -2.20 -11.30
CA ASP A 17 6.27 -1.30 -11.38
C ASP A 17 5.93 0.11 -11.93
N ILE A 18 4.93 0.20 -12.80
CA ILE A 18 4.41 1.47 -13.34
C ILE A 18 3.80 2.31 -12.22
N ALA A 19 2.98 1.69 -11.36
CA ALA A 19 2.32 2.39 -10.25
C ALA A 19 3.36 2.94 -9.26
N VAL A 20 4.41 2.16 -8.96
CA VAL A 20 5.54 2.61 -8.13
C VAL A 20 6.23 3.83 -8.74
N LYS A 21 6.57 3.76 -10.04
CA LYS A 21 7.25 4.88 -10.75
C LYS A 21 6.40 6.14 -10.80
N GLU A 22 5.10 6.02 -11.03
CA GLU A 22 4.17 7.15 -11.05
C GLU A 22 4.02 7.79 -9.66
N ALA A 23 3.90 6.97 -8.61
CA ALA A 23 3.82 7.45 -7.24
C ALA A 23 5.09 8.22 -6.83
N ILE A 24 6.28 7.71 -7.15
CA ILE A 24 7.56 8.40 -6.93
C ILE A 24 7.58 9.75 -7.66
N LYS A 25 7.16 9.77 -8.94
CA LYS A 25 7.16 11.00 -9.75
C LYS A 25 6.20 12.06 -9.20
N LEU A 26 5.07 11.63 -8.65
CA LEU A 26 4.08 12.51 -8.03
C LEU A 26 4.36 12.78 -6.54
N ASN A 27 5.45 12.22 -6.00
CA ASN A 27 5.86 12.33 -4.61
C ASN A 27 4.77 11.84 -3.63
N ILE A 28 4.06 10.77 -4.01
CA ILE A 28 3.04 10.09 -3.22
C ILE A 28 3.73 8.98 -2.42
N PRO A 29 3.55 8.92 -1.09
CA PRO A 29 4.15 7.88 -0.27
C PRO A 29 3.55 6.50 -0.58
N ILE A 30 4.41 5.49 -0.61
CA ILE A 30 4.09 4.12 -1.02
C ILE A 30 4.12 3.20 0.19
N ILE A 31 3.01 2.51 0.41
CA ILE A 31 2.88 1.40 1.35
C ILE A 31 2.70 0.13 0.52
N ALA A 32 3.48 -0.92 0.74
CA ALA A 32 3.37 -2.12 -0.08
C ALA A 32 3.57 -3.45 0.65
N VAL A 33 3.03 -4.51 0.07
CA VAL A 33 3.41 -5.89 0.42
C VAL A 33 4.56 -6.30 -0.49
N VAL A 34 5.63 -6.83 0.10
CA VAL A 34 6.84 -7.23 -0.63
C VAL A 34 7.18 -8.67 -0.29
N ASP A 35 7.14 -9.54 -1.30
CA ASP A 35 7.59 -10.92 -1.20
C ASP A 35 9.08 -11.08 -1.50
N THR A 36 9.61 -12.29 -1.29
CA THR A 36 11.02 -12.66 -1.42
C THR A 36 11.68 -12.35 -2.77
N ASN A 37 10.89 -12.25 -3.85
CA ASN A 37 11.36 -11.97 -5.21
C ASN A 37 11.40 -10.48 -5.55
N ASN A 38 10.92 -9.61 -4.66
CA ASN A 38 10.70 -8.19 -4.92
C ASN A 38 11.64 -7.32 -4.07
N SER A 39 12.11 -6.19 -4.62
CA SER A 39 12.98 -5.25 -3.89
C SER A 39 12.16 -4.30 -3.04
N PHE A 40 12.71 -3.90 -1.89
CA PHE A 40 12.15 -2.84 -1.04
C PHE A 40 12.53 -1.43 -1.51
N ASP A 41 13.32 -1.31 -2.58
CA ASP A 41 13.79 -0.03 -3.09
C ASP A 41 12.62 0.86 -3.52
N ASN A 42 12.65 2.12 -3.10
CA ASN A 42 11.63 3.13 -3.40
C ASN A 42 10.25 2.84 -2.80
N ILE A 43 10.20 2.07 -1.71
CA ILE A 43 8.99 1.86 -0.91
C ILE A 43 9.20 2.51 0.46
N ASP A 44 8.29 3.38 0.87
CA ASP A 44 8.42 4.11 2.14
C ASP A 44 8.08 3.21 3.34
N TYR A 45 7.05 2.37 3.19
CA TYR A 45 6.60 1.43 4.22
C TYR A 45 6.27 0.08 3.59
N PHE A 46 6.78 -1.01 4.16
CA PHE A 46 6.52 -2.33 3.59
C PHE A 46 6.10 -3.38 4.64
N PHE A 47 5.29 -4.32 4.18
CA PHE A 47 4.96 -5.56 4.88
C PHE A 47 5.68 -6.72 4.19
N PRO A 48 6.60 -7.42 4.87
CA PRO A 48 7.16 -8.64 4.31
C PRO A 48 6.08 -9.73 4.31
N GLY A 49 5.78 -10.31 3.15
CA GLY A 49 4.80 -11.38 3.06
C GLY A 49 4.38 -11.74 1.64
N ASN A 50 3.57 -12.78 1.54
CA ASN A 50 3.15 -13.39 0.27
C ASN A 50 2.11 -12.52 -0.46
N ASP A 51 2.42 -12.09 -1.67
CA ASP A 51 1.54 -11.34 -2.56
C ASP A 51 0.77 -12.22 -3.57
N ASP A 52 1.13 -13.49 -3.76
CA ASP A 52 0.48 -14.39 -4.74
C ASP A 52 -0.87 -14.95 -4.29
N SER A 53 -1.11 -15.09 -2.99
CA SER A 53 -2.29 -15.81 -2.50
C SER A 53 -3.49 -14.88 -2.25
N MET A 54 -4.65 -15.25 -2.81
CA MET A 54 -5.91 -14.52 -2.58
C MET A 54 -6.21 -14.32 -1.09
N ARG A 55 -5.95 -15.34 -0.24
CA ARG A 55 -6.16 -15.22 1.21
C ARG A 55 -5.26 -14.16 1.87
N ALA A 56 -4.00 -14.06 1.44
CA ALA A 56 -3.09 -13.05 1.96
C ALA A 56 -3.51 -11.65 1.47
N ILE A 57 -3.81 -11.51 0.18
CA ILE A 57 -4.33 -10.28 -0.41
C ILE A 57 -5.58 -9.79 0.35
N ASP A 58 -6.55 -10.67 0.58
CA ASP A 58 -7.78 -10.36 1.31
C ASP A 58 -7.48 -9.90 2.75
N LEU A 59 -6.53 -10.56 3.42
CA LEU A 59 -6.09 -10.19 4.76
C LEU A 59 -5.50 -8.78 4.76
N TYR A 60 -4.55 -8.49 3.88
CA TYR A 60 -3.91 -7.18 3.80
C TYR A 60 -4.92 -6.08 3.49
N CYS A 61 -5.78 -6.28 2.50
CA CYS A 61 -6.81 -5.31 2.14
C CYS A 61 -7.79 -5.06 3.29
N THR A 62 -8.18 -6.11 4.00
CA THR A 62 -9.08 -6.02 5.16
C THR A 62 -8.43 -5.23 6.29
N GLU A 63 -7.20 -5.57 6.67
CA GLU A 63 -6.52 -4.93 7.78
C GLU A 63 -6.13 -3.47 7.48
N VAL A 64 -5.70 -3.18 6.24
CA VAL A 64 -5.45 -1.79 5.80
C VAL A 64 -6.76 -0.98 5.81
N SER A 65 -7.86 -1.54 5.33
CA SER A 65 -9.19 -0.89 5.40
C SER A 65 -9.59 -0.61 6.84
N ASN A 66 -9.39 -1.56 7.75
CA ASN A 66 -9.69 -1.42 9.17
C ASN A 66 -8.82 -0.33 9.83
N ALA A 67 -7.53 -0.27 9.48
CA ALA A 67 -6.62 0.76 9.98
C ALA A 67 -7.05 2.16 9.55
N ILE A 68 -7.42 2.34 8.27
CA ILE A 68 -7.92 3.63 7.74
C ILE A 68 -9.18 4.06 8.48
N LYS A 69 -10.14 3.14 8.70
CA LYS A 69 -11.38 3.44 9.43
C LYS A 69 -11.10 3.88 10.88
N LYS A 70 -10.23 3.15 11.59
CA LYS A 70 -9.82 3.53 12.96
C LYS A 70 -9.18 4.91 13.00
N GLY A 71 -8.32 5.23 12.03
CA GLY A 71 -7.73 6.56 11.90
C GLY A 71 -8.78 7.66 11.69
N GLN A 72 -9.76 7.42 10.82
CA GLN A 72 -10.87 8.35 10.59
C GLN A 72 -11.76 8.53 11.82
N GLU A 73 -12.03 7.47 12.58
CA GLU A 73 -12.78 7.55 13.84
C GLU A 73 -12.03 8.37 14.90
N PHE A 74 -10.73 8.12 15.06
CA PHE A 74 -9.88 8.87 15.97
C PHE A 74 -9.85 10.37 15.67
N LEU A 75 -9.82 10.75 14.38
CA LEU A 75 -9.88 12.15 13.96
C LEU A 75 -11.24 12.83 14.25
N LYS A 76 -12.34 12.08 14.32
CA LYS A 76 -13.68 12.63 14.63
C LYS A 76 -13.90 12.87 16.12
N THR A 77 -13.15 12.18 16.97
CA THR A 77 -13.25 12.29 18.43
C THR A 77 -12.36 13.38 19.01
N GLN A 78 -11.49 13.98 18.19
CA GLN A 78 -10.76 15.22 18.51
C GLN A 78 -11.58 16.43 18.07
#